data_AF-A0A522CBD4-F1
#
_entry.id   AF-A0A522CBD4-F1
#
_cell.length_a   1.000
_cell.length_b   1.000
_cell.length_c   1.000
_cell.angle_alpha   90.00
_cell.angle_beta   90.00
_cell.angle_gamma   90.00
#
_symmetry.space_group_name_H-M   'P 1'
#
loop_
_entity.id
_entity.type
_entity.pdbx_description
1 polymer ?
#
loop_
_entity_poly.entity_id
_entity_poly.type
_entity_poly.pdbx_seq_one_letter_code
_entity_poly.pdbx_strand_id
1 'polypeptide(L)'
;MLVGYNNNVTYKGKVYHVQTEDSGLKNPIIVTLLYFKGTILASKKTNYSHLIGNKDIKESVRELMKEQHKAILKELIAGKHTAEVQAEVKETGADVGKPEIQSAASGNISEPGAKGAADKTKTLDDILLDYIIKREKSK
;
A
#
# COMPACT_ATOMS: atom_id res chain seq x y z
N MET A 1 1.69 14.96 13.15
CA MET A 1 1.81 13.83 12.23
C MET A 1 0.54 13.01 12.32
N LEU A 2 0.01 12.54 11.20
CA LEU A 2 -1.11 11.60 11.15
C LEU A 2 -0.60 10.16 11.02
N VAL A 3 -1.46 9.19 11.34
CA VAL A 3 -1.17 7.77 11.13
C VAL A 3 -1.09 7.49 9.62
N GLY A 4 -0.02 6.81 9.20
CA GLY A 4 0.22 6.45 7.81
C GLY A 4 -0.69 5.32 7.29
N TYR A 5 -0.63 5.11 5.98
CA TYR A 5 -1.29 3.98 5.29
C TYR A 5 -0.24 2.99 4.84
N ASN A 6 -0.48 1.71 5.09
CA ASN A 6 0.43 0.64 4.74
C ASN A 6 -0.36 -0.57 4.19
N ASN A 7 -0.10 -0.93 2.94
CA ASN A 7 -0.82 -1.99 2.24
C ASN A 7 0.13 -2.87 1.43
N ASN A 8 -0.02 -4.19 1.59
CA ASN A 8 0.52 -5.19 0.65
C ASN A 8 -0.53 -5.46 -0.43
N VAL A 9 -0.14 -5.36 -1.70
CA VAL A 9 -1.05 -5.54 -2.83
C VAL A 9 -0.49 -6.55 -3.82
N THR A 10 -1.29 -7.56 -4.14
CA THR A 10 -0.92 -8.58 -5.12
C THR A 10 -1.38 -8.14 -6.51
N TYR A 11 -0.43 -8.02 -7.45
CA TYR A 11 -0.72 -7.70 -8.85
C TYR A 11 0.15 -8.54 -9.78
N LYS A 12 -0.46 -9.22 -10.75
CA LYS A 12 0.21 -10.15 -11.69
C LYS A 12 1.11 -11.19 -10.98
N GLY A 13 0.62 -11.77 -9.89
CA GLY A 13 1.34 -12.81 -9.12
C GLY A 13 2.51 -12.29 -8.28
N LYS A 14 2.69 -10.97 -8.17
CA LYS A 14 3.76 -10.33 -7.39
C LYS A 14 3.17 -9.48 -6.28
N VAL A 15 3.82 -9.46 -5.13
CA VAL A 15 3.43 -8.64 -3.97
C VAL A 15 4.21 -7.34 -3.98
N TYR A 16 3.46 -6.24 -3.98
CA TYR A 16 3.98 -4.88 -3.87
C TYR A 16 3.58 -4.30 -2.52
N HIS A 17 4.36 -3.36 -2.01
CA HIS A 17 4.07 -2.68 -0.76
C HIS A 17 3.90 -1.19 -1.00
N VAL A 18 2.77 -0.62 -0.58
CA VAL A 18 2.51 0.80 -0.68
C VAL A 18 2.44 1.40 0.71
N GLN A 19 3.29 2.39 0.96
CA GLN A 19 3.34 3.11 2.22
C GLN A 19 3.12 4.60 2.00
N THR A 20 2.24 5.23 2.78
CA THR A 20 1.99 6.68 2.77
C THR A 20 2.17 7.26 4.16
N GLU A 21 3.03 8.25 4.32
CA GLU A 21 3.34 8.92 5.58
C GLU A 21 3.11 10.44 5.49
N ASP A 22 2.72 11.05 6.60
CA ASP A 22 2.71 12.49 6.81
C ASP A 22 4.01 12.91 7.51
N SER A 23 4.69 13.95 7.04
CA SER A 23 5.90 14.50 7.71
C SER A 23 5.58 15.55 8.79
N GLY A 24 4.29 15.85 9.00
CA GLY A 24 3.78 16.74 10.04
C GLY A 24 3.90 18.23 9.71
N LEU A 25 3.32 19.09 10.56
CA LEU A 25 3.17 20.52 10.26
C LEU A 25 4.49 21.31 10.14
N LYS A 26 5.59 20.81 10.72
CA LYS A 26 6.92 21.42 10.56
C LYS A 26 7.51 21.20 9.17
N ASN A 27 7.12 20.09 8.53
CA ASN A 27 7.51 19.74 7.17
C ASN A 27 6.27 19.21 6.45
N PRO A 28 5.36 20.08 5.95
CA PRO A 28 4.02 19.72 5.51
C PRO A 28 4.04 18.99 4.16
N ILE A 29 4.57 17.77 4.18
CA ILE A 29 4.77 16.89 3.02
C ILE A 29 4.16 15.53 3.33
N ILE A 30 3.31 15.04 2.43
CA ILE A 30 2.89 13.65 2.39
C ILE A 30 3.81 12.90 1.43
N VAL A 31 4.35 11.77 1.87
CA VAL A 31 5.24 10.92 1.08
C VAL A 31 4.56 9.58 0.87
N THR A 32 4.43 9.12 -0.38
CA THR A 32 4.00 7.77 -0.71
C THR A 32 5.10 7.04 -1.46
N LEU A 33 5.37 5.80 -1.09
CA LEU A 33 6.39 4.95 -1.67
C LEU A 33 5.75 3.62 -2.10
N LEU A 34 6.06 3.20 -3.32
CA LEU A 34 5.74 1.88 -3.85
C LEU A 34 7.01 1.04 -3.86
N TYR A 35 6.97 -0.10 -3.22
CA TYR A 35 8.09 -1.04 -3.14
C TYR A 35 7.78 -2.37 -3.82
N PHE A 36 8.84 -3.00 -4.31
CA PHE A 36 8.87 -4.41 -4.68
C PHE A 36 10.19 -5.03 -4.21
N LYS A 37 10.12 -6.08 -3.37
CA LYS A 37 11.30 -6.77 -2.81
C LYS A 37 12.35 -5.81 -2.20
N GLY A 38 11.92 -4.73 -1.55
CA GLY A 38 12.81 -3.74 -0.94
C GLY A 38 13.29 -2.61 -1.88
N THR A 39 13.04 -2.71 -3.18
CA THR A 39 13.35 -1.65 -4.16
C THR A 39 12.18 -0.68 -4.28
N ILE A 40 12.46 0.63 -4.26
CA ILE A 40 11.46 1.66 -4.53
C ILE A 40 11.21 1.72 -6.04
N LEU A 41 9.98 1.43 -6.46
CA LEU A 41 9.56 1.52 -7.85
C LEU A 41 8.96 2.88 -8.18
N ALA A 42 8.30 3.52 -7.21
CA ALA A 42 7.75 4.85 -7.38
C ALA A 42 7.73 5.62 -6.05
N SER A 43 7.85 6.94 -6.15
CA SER A 43 7.65 7.84 -5.02
C SER A 43 6.78 9.02 -5.44
N LYS A 44 5.95 9.49 -4.51
CA LYS A 44 5.16 10.71 -4.67
C LYS A 44 5.28 11.56 -3.43
N LYS A 45 5.51 12.86 -3.64
CA LYS A 45 5.57 13.85 -2.57
C LYS A 45 4.55 14.95 -2.87
N THR A 46 3.72 15.28 -1.88
CA THR A 46 2.75 16.37 -2.01
C THR A 46 2.92 17.33 -0.85
N ASN A 47 3.18 18.59 -1.18
CA ASN A 47 3.23 19.66 -0.20
C ASN A 47 1.80 20.14 0.14
N TYR A 48 1.49 20.25 1.43
CA TYR A 48 0.19 20.70 1.91
C TYR A 48 0.26 22.00 2.74
N SER A 49 1.34 22.78 2.63
CA SER A 49 1.55 24.01 3.42
C SER A 49 0.39 25.00 3.32
N HIS A 50 -0.29 25.00 2.17
CA HIS A 50 -1.45 25.85 1.89
C HIS A 50 -2.68 25.52 2.75
N LEU A 51 -2.71 24.34 3.40
CA LEU A 51 -3.78 23.94 4.32
C LEU A 51 -3.50 24.38 5.77
N ILE A 52 -2.30 24.90 6.05
CA ILE A 52 -1.92 25.38 7.40
C ILE A 52 -2.78 26.58 7.76
N GLY A 53 -3.49 26.49 8.89
CA GLY A 53 -4.41 27.52 9.39
C GLY A 53 -5.89 27.17 9.21
N ASN A 54 -6.21 26.15 8.40
CA ASN A 54 -7.58 25.64 8.29
C ASN A 54 -7.99 24.92 9.58
N LYS A 55 -9.23 25.16 10.04
CA LYS A 55 -9.78 24.48 11.23
C LYS A 55 -9.76 22.95 11.08
N ASP A 56 -9.96 22.47 9.86
CA ASP A 56 -10.09 21.03 9.54
C ASP A 56 -8.85 20.42 8.90
N ILE A 57 -7.67 21.05 9.06
CA ILE A 57 -6.41 20.63 8.45
C ILE A 57 -6.12 19.13 8.60
N LYS A 58 -6.43 18.54 9.76
CA LYS A 58 -6.20 17.11 10.01
C LYS A 58 -7.04 16.23 9.08
N GLU A 59 -8.28 16.61 8.82
CA GLU A 59 -9.14 15.85 7.90
C GLU A 59 -8.70 16.06 6.46
N SER A 60 -8.40 17.30 6.06
CA SER A 60 -7.91 17.58 4.70
C SER A 60 -6.61 16.86 4.38
N VAL A 61 -5.65 16.82 5.31
CA VAL A 61 -4.40 16.06 5.14
C VAL A 61 -4.68 14.56 5.08
N ARG A 62 -5.60 14.04 5.91
CA ARG A 62 -6.00 12.63 5.87
C ARG A 62 -6.62 12.25 4.52
N GLU A 63 -7.49 13.09 3.98
CA GLU A 63 -8.10 12.88 2.67
C GLU A 63 -7.05 12.88 1.56
N LEU A 64 -6.14 13.86 1.59
CA LEU A 64 -5.04 13.95 0.63
C LEU A 64 -4.10 12.72 0.69
N MET A 65 -3.81 12.21 1.90
CA MET A 65 -3.04 10.97 2.07
C MET A 65 -3.76 9.76 1.43
N LYS A 66 -5.08 9.62 1.66
CA LYS A 66 -5.88 8.55 1.06
C LYS A 66 -5.92 8.66 -0.47
N GLU A 67 -6.10 9.86 -1.00
CA GLU A 67 -6.12 10.10 -2.43
C GLU A 67 -4.78 9.74 -3.07
N GLN A 68 -3.68 10.21 -2.49
CA GLN A 68 -2.34 9.92 -2.96
C GLN A 68 -2.03 8.42 -2.94
N HIS A 69 -2.41 7.73 -1.86
CA HIS A 69 -2.25 6.28 -1.74
C HIS A 69 -3.03 5.53 -2.83
N LYS A 70 -4.31 5.86 -3.02
CA LYS A 70 -5.15 5.28 -4.08
C LYS A 70 -4.63 5.56 -5.48
N ALA A 71 -4.04 6.74 -5.71
CA ALA A 71 -3.45 7.08 -7.01
C ALA A 71 -2.30 6.14 -7.36
N ILE A 72 -1.38 5.87 -6.42
CA ILE A 72 -0.28 4.92 -6.62
C ILE A 72 -0.78 3.51 -6.88
N LEU A 73 -1.82 3.06 -6.17
CA LEU A 73 -2.46 1.77 -6.43
C LEU A 73 -3.02 1.67 -7.85
N LYS A 74 -3.72 2.71 -8.32
CA LYS A 74 -4.24 2.76 -9.70
C LYS A 74 -3.11 2.69 -10.72
N GLU A 75 -2.01 3.41 -10.49
CA GLU A 75 -0.84 3.38 -11.38
C GLU A 75 -0.17 2.01 -11.43
N LEU A 76 -0.09 1.32 -10.29
CA LEU A 76 0.39 -0.07 -10.22
C LEU A 76 -0.48 -1.00 -11.06
N ILE A 77 -1.80 -0.94 -10.89
CA ILE A 77 -2.76 -1.79 -11.62
C ILE A 77 -2.78 -1.48 -13.12
N ALA A 78 -2.56 -0.22 -13.49
CA ALA A 78 -2.37 0.21 -14.87
C ALA A 78 -1.02 -0.28 -15.47
N GLY A 79 -0.17 -0.91 -14.66
CA GLY A 79 1.10 -1.50 -15.09
C GLY A 79 2.25 -0.51 -15.21
N LYS A 80 2.06 0.78 -14.86
CA LYS A 80 3.05 1.85 -15.06
C LYS A 80 4.39 1.58 -14.38
N HIS A 81 4.35 0.91 -13.23
CA HIS A 81 5.52 0.66 -12.38
C HIS A 81 6.01 -0.79 -12.45
N THR A 82 5.60 -1.54 -13.49
CA THR A 82 5.86 -2.99 -13.57
C THR A 82 6.75 -3.42 -14.73
N ALA A 83 7.23 -2.48 -15.57
CA ALA A 83 8.00 -2.81 -16.77
C ALA A 83 9.32 -3.56 -16.43
N GLU A 84 10.08 -3.05 -15.47
CA GLU A 84 11.34 -3.65 -15.02
C GLU A 84 11.10 -4.97 -14.26
N VAL A 85 10.00 -5.02 -13.51
CA VAL A 85 9.59 -6.21 -12.76
C VAL A 85 9.13 -7.34 -13.70
N GLN A 86 8.55 -7.04 -14.86
CA GLN A 86 8.10 -8.05 -15.83
C GLN A 86 9.26 -8.75 -16.54
N ALA A 87 10.46 -8.14 -16.62
CA ALA A 87 11.64 -8.76 -17.21
C ALA A 87 12.12 -10.00 -16.43
N GLU A 88 11.89 -10.06 -15.11
CA GLU A 88 12.25 -11.19 -14.27
C GLU A 88 11.43 -12.47 -14.53
N VAL A 89 10.32 -12.40 -15.27
CA VAL A 89 9.40 -13.56 -15.44
C VAL A 89 9.73 -14.40 -16.68
N LYS A 90 10.64 -13.95 -17.55
CA LYS A 90 11.02 -14.73 -18.75
C LYS A 90 12.06 -15.82 -18.48
N GLU A 91 12.72 -15.82 -17.33
CA GLU A 91 13.68 -16.85 -16.95
C GLU A 91 13.46 -17.28 -15.50
N THR A 92 12.51 -18.20 -15.28
CA THR A 92 12.58 -19.29 -14.29
C THR A 92 11.18 -19.89 -14.14
N GLY A 93 10.86 -20.85 -15.00
CA GLY A 93 9.93 -21.91 -14.65
C GLY A 93 10.72 -22.96 -13.87
N ALA A 94 10.59 -22.97 -12.55
CA ALA A 94 10.82 -24.16 -11.72
C ALA A 94 10.42 -23.83 -10.27
N ASP A 95 9.76 -24.82 -9.68
CA ASP A 95 9.23 -24.97 -8.34
C ASP A 95 10.24 -24.74 -7.19
N VAL A 96 9.69 -24.66 -5.97
CA VAL A 96 10.30 -24.79 -4.63
C VAL A 96 10.57 -23.50 -3.83
N GLY A 97 9.89 -23.41 -2.68
CA GLY A 97 10.56 -23.07 -1.42
C GLY A 97 10.17 -21.76 -0.75
N LYS A 98 9.17 -21.84 0.14
CA LYS A 98 8.94 -20.90 1.25
C LYS A 98 10.23 -20.79 2.10
N PRO A 99 10.71 -19.59 2.47
CA PRO A 99 11.48 -19.42 3.67
C PRO A 99 10.68 -18.59 4.69
N GLU A 100 10.36 -19.25 5.80
CA GLU A 100 10.13 -18.62 7.10
C GLU A 100 11.37 -17.84 7.53
N ILE A 101 11.19 -16.61 8.03
CA ILE A 101 12.14 -15.99 8.94
C ILE A 101 11.36 -15.48 10.15
N GLN A 102 11.63 -16.13 11.29
CA GLN A 102 11.23 -15.76 12.64
C GLN A 102 12.12 -14.62 13.13
N SER A 103 11.55 -13.62 13.81
CA SER A 103 12.27 -12.79 14.78
C SER A 103 11.31 -12.30 15.87
N ALA A 104 11.45 -12.91 17.04
CA ALA A 104 10.96 -12.46 18.36
C ALA A 104 11.81 -11.27 18.84
N ALA A 105 11.47 -10.36 19.75
CA ALA A 105 10.42 -10.13 20.76
C ALA A 105 10.35 -8.58 20.97
N SER A 106 9.44 -7.90 21.66
CA SER A 106 8.69 -8.15 22.89
C SER A 106 7.68 -7.01 23.11
N GLY A 107 6.50 -7.28 23.69
CA GLY A 107 5.58 -6.26 24.21
C GLY A 107 4.12 -6.70 24.30
N ASN A 108 3.81 -7.49 25.33
CA ASN A 108 2.55 -8.20 25.58
C ASN A 108 1.38 -7.28 26.01
N ILE A 109 0.18 -7.50 25.45
CA ILE A 109 -1.12 -7.38 26.15
C ILE A 109 -2.09 -8.44 25.60
N SER A 110 -2.44 -9.38 26.49
CA SER A 110 -3.45 -10.45 26.43
C SER A 110 -4.89 -9.85 26.44
N GLU A 111 -6.01 -10.46 26.01
CA GLU A 111 -6.54 -11.85 25.84
C GLU A 111 -7.99 -11.70 25.24
N PRO A 112 -8.89 -12.72 25.14
CA PRO A 112 -8.79 -14.13 24.73
C PRO A 112 -9.85 -14.57 23.66
N GLY A 113 -9.55 -15.63 22.90
CA GLY A 113 -10.49 -16.71 22.52
C GLY A 113 -11.58 -16.47 21.45
N ALA A 114 -11.43 -17.10 20.27
CA ALA A 114 -12.47 -17.94 19.65
C ALA A 114 -11.92 -18.69 18.43
N LYS A 115 -12.14 -20.01 18.39
CA LYS A 115 -11.90 -20.89 17.24
C LYS A 115 -12.91 -20.57 16.13
N GLY A 116 -12.50 -20.62 14.86
CA GLY A 116 -13.45 -20.79 13.76
C GLY A 116 -12.98 -20.27 12.41
N ALA A 117 -12.88 -21.20 11.45
CA ALA A 117 -13.00 -21.04 10.00
C ALA A 117 -12.16 -19.97 9.27
N ALA A 118 -11.40 -20.44 8.28
CA ALA A 118 -10.77 -19.62 7.25
C ALA A 118 -11.84 -18.88 6.44
N ASP A 119 -12.21 -17.67 6.88
CA ASP A 119 -13.06 -16.78 6.12
C ASP A 119 -12.16 -15.81 5.34
N LYS A 120 -12.13 -15.94 4.01
CA LYS A 120 -11.46 -14.99 3.11
C LYS A 120 -12.28 -13.70 3.09
N THR A 121 -12.25 -12.96 4.19
CA THR A 121 -12.78 -11.61 4.24
C THR A 121 -11.86 -10.73 3.38
N LYS A 122 -12.30 -10.50 2.14
CA LYS A 122 -11.66 -9.53 1.24
C LYS A 122 -11.54 -8.21 2.00
N THR A 123 -10.34 -7.69 2.09
CA THR A 123 -10.11 -6.40 2.74
C THR A 123 -10.84 -5.32 1.96
N LEU A 124 -11.17 -4.20 2.60
CA LEU A 124 -11.80 -3.06 1.93
C LEU A 124 -10.98 -2.61 0.70
N ASP A 125 -9.66 -2.79 0.75
CA ASP A 125 -8.75 -2.49 -0.34
C ASP A 125 -8.79 -3.54 -1.43
N ASP A 126 -8.96 -4.84 -1.13
CA ASP A 126 -9.22 -5.88 -2.15
C ASP A 126 -10.53 -5.60 -2.89
N ILE A 127 -11.56 -5.14 -2.17
CA ILE A 127 -12.85 -4.75 -2.77
C ILE A 127 -12.67 -3.50 -3.65
N LEU A 128 -11.89 -2.52 -3.18
CA LEU A 128 -11.56 -1.33 -3.96
C LEU A 128 -10.75 -1.68 -5.22
N LEU A 129 -9.80 -2.62 -5.10
CA LEU A 129 -8.97 -3.13 -6.18
C LEU A 129 -9.82 -3.85 -7.22
N ASP A 130 -10.70 -4.76 -6.78
CA ASP A 130 -11.65 -5.47 -7.62
C ASP A 130 -12.56 -4.48 -8.37
N TYR A 131 -13.02 -3.42 -7.69
CA TYR A 131 -13.84 -2.37 -8.31
C TYR A 131 -13.07 -1.59 -9.39
N ILE A 132 -11.83 -1.20 -9.11
CA ILE A 132 -10.97 -0.49 -10.07
C ILE A 132 -10.69 -1.39 -11.29
N ILE A 133 -10.31 -2.66 -11.06
CA ILE A 133 -10.03 -3.63 -12.13
C ILE A 133 -11.29 -3.90 -12.97
N LYS A 134 -12.46 -4.07 -12.34
CA LYS A 134 -13.73 -4.32 -13.04
C LYS A 134 -14.13 -3.14 -13.93
N ARG A 135 -13.89 -1.91 -13.47
CA ARG A 135 -14.19 -0.69 -14.23
C ARG A 135 -13.27 -0.49 -15.44
N GLU A 136 -11.98 -0.80 -15.33
CA GLU A 136 -11.04 -0.72 -16.45
C GLU A 136 -11.30 -1.80 -17.52
N LYS A 137 -11.78 -3.00 -17.13
CA LYS A 137 -12.14 -4.08 -18.07
C LYS A 137 -13.47 -3.87 -18.81
N SER A 138 -14.28 -2.92 -18.36
CA SER A 138 -15.62 -2.64 -18.93
C SER A 138 -15.61 -1.48 -19.95
N LYS A 139 -14.41 -1.03 -20.36
CA LYS A 139 -14.17 -0.11 -21.48
C LYS A 139 -13.58 -0.89 -22.64
#